data_AF-A0A9P5R1B8-F1
#
_entry.id   AF-A0A9P5R1B8-F1
#
_cell.length_a   1.000
_cell.length_b   1.000
_cell.length_c   1.000
_cell.angle_alpha   90.00
_cell.angle_beta   90.00
_cell.angle_gamma   90.00
#
_symmetry.space_group_name_H-M   'P 1'
#
loop_
_entity.id
_entity.type
_entity.pdbx_description
1 polymer ?
#
loop_
_entity_poly.entity_id
_entity_poly.type
_entity_poly.pdbx_seq_one_letter_code
_entity_poly.pdbx_strand_id
1 'polypeptide(L)'
;NCERLEYFNINDCDTGGLSGAHLQMILKRAPRLRSLQAHWVLGTDKLSHLDILSSEWATTTLTHIDLKVHVPRIIVVDDEAEVDSEALQSSRNIQRQVLRRLGQQTHHRRIIVGGMASNPGTNVLGIQSHCLEMTLEAGLDELGRLKKLKLLDIHHMNVRTGVPELEWMVANFPKLQMVTGLKNCLRPVGEDVLEWLQVHQPDWD
;
A
#
# COMPACT_ATOMS: atom_id res chain seq x y z
N ASN A 1 -5.45 -11.29 25.22
CA ASN A 1 -5.12 -12.54 24.51
C ASN A 1 -5.50 -12.36 23.05
N CYS A 2 -4.56 -12.45 22.09
CA CYS A 2 -4.80 -12.22 20.66
C CYS A 2 -4.91 -13.51 19.82
N GLU A 3 -4.76 -14.69 20.42
CA GLU A 3 -4.66 -15.97 19.69
C GLU A 3 -5.92 -16.32 18.90
N ARG A 4 -7.07 -15.80 19.33
CA ARG A 4 -8.38 -15.99 18.69
C ARG A 4 -8.84 -14.79 17.88
N LEU A 5 -8.02 -13.74 17.77
CA LEU A 5 -8.38 -12.52 17.05
C LEU A 5 -8.36 -12.79 15.54
N GLU A 6 -9.52 -12.74 14.90
CA GLU A 6 -9.67 -12.94 13.45
C GLU A 6 -9.88 -11.61 12.71
N TYR A 7 -10.48 -10.62 13.37
CA TYR A 7 -10.82 -9.32 12.80
C TYR A 7 -10.39 -8.22 13.75
N PHE A 8 -9.59 -7.29 13.25
CA PHE A 8 -9.21 -6.09 13.98
C PHE A 8 -9.50 -4.89 13.09
N ASN A 9 -10.53 -4.12 13.44
CA ASN A 9 -10.90 -2.89 12.77
C ASN A 9 -10.92 -1.78 13.81
N ILE A 10 -10.12 -0.76 13.58
CA ILE A 10 -10.06 0.43 14.43
C ILE A 10 -10.38 1.70 13.67
N ASN A 11 -10.77 1.63 12.38
CA ASN A 11 -10.96 2.79 11.48
C ASN A 11 -11.80 3.93 12.09
N ASP A 12 -12.76 3.62 12.98
CA ASP A 12 -13.66 4.59 13.60
C ASP A 12 -13.31 4.95 15.06
N CYS A 13 -12.10 4.60 15.52
CA CYS A 13 -11.68 4.87 16.90
C CYS A 13 -10.95 6.22 17.02
N ASP A 14 -11.22 6.96 18.09
CA ASP A 14 -10.36 8.07 18.53
C ASP A 14 -9.14 7.49 19.24
N THR A 15 -8.02 7.37 18.54
CA THR A 15 -6.87 6.58 19.01
C THR A 15 -5.67 7.43 19.36
N GLY A 16 -5.85 8.48 20.16
CA GLY A 16 -4.74 9.27 20.71
C GLY A 16 -3.57 8.43 21.29
N GLY A 17 -3.78 7.14 21.59
CA GLY A 17 -2.76 6.20 22.06
C GLY A 17 -2.32 5.05 21.14
N LEU A 18 -2.91 4.81 19.96
CA LEU A 18 -2.43 3.71 19.08
C LEU A 18 -1.23 4.15 18.24
N SER A 19 -0.31 3.21 18.05
CA SER A 19 0.98 3.42 17.38
C SER A 19 1.36 2.18 16.57
N GLY A 20 2.36 2.30 15.71
CA GLY A 20 2.94 1.16 14.98
C GLY A 20 3.26 -0.04 15.88
N ALA A 21 3.86 0.20 17.06
CA ALA A 21 4.18 -0.85 18.03
C ALA A 21 2.96 -1.68 18.49
N HIS A 22 1.79 -1.07 18.61
CA HIS A 22 0.56 -1.79 18.95
C HIS A 22 0.12 -2.73 17.81
N LEU A 23 0.21 -2.25 16.56
CA LEU A 23 -0.08 -3.07 15.39
C LEU A 23 0.91 -4.22 15.23
N GLN A 24 2.20 -3.98 15.50
CA GLN A 24 3.21 -5.03 15.53
C GLN A 24 2.85 -6.12 16.54
N MET A 25 2.46 -5.74 17.75
CA MET A 25 2.07 -6.69 18.78
C MET A 25 0.88 -7.55 18.33
N ILE A 26 -0.08 -6.96 17.62
CA ILE A 26 -1.22 -7.70 17.04
C ILE A 26 -0.73 -8.68 15.97
N LEU A 27 0.04 -8.20 14.98
CA LEU A 27 0.58 -9.02 13.89
C LEU A 27 1.47 -10.17 14.39
N LYS A 28 2.19 -9.95 15.49
CA LYS A 28 3.04 -10.96 16.14
C LYS A 28 2.27 -11.98 16.97
N ARG A 29 1.10 -11.63 17.53
CA ARG A 29 0.37 -12.47 18.50
C ARG A 29 -0.97 -13.02 18.02
N ALA A 30 -1.44 -12.62 16.84
CA ALA A 30 -2.73 -13.01 16.28
C ALA A 30 -2.59 -13.94 15.07
N PRO A 31 -2.17 -15.22 15.23
CA PRO A 31 -1.91 -16.11 14.10
C PRO A 31 -3.15 -16.35 13.21
N ARG A 32 -4.35 -16.18 13.77
CA ARG A 32 -5.64 -16.35 13.09
C ARG A 32 -6.19 -15.06 12.46
N LEU A 33 -5.46 -13.95 12.50
CA LEU A 33 -5.93 -12.68 11.95
C LEU A 33 -6.17 -12.82 10.44
N ARG A 34 -7.38 -12.44 10.02
CA ARG A 34 -7.84 -12.46 8.62
C ARG A 34 -8.04 -11.07 8.05
N SER A 35 -8.38 -10.11 8.91
CA SER A 35 -8.63 -8.72 8.52
C SER A 35 -7.98 -7.77 9.52
N LEU A 36 -7.17 -6.86 9.00
CA LEU A 36 -6.56 -5.76 9.75
C LEU A 36 -6.92 -4.43 9.05
N GLN A 37 -7.65 -3.56 9.74
CA GLN A 37 -8.07 -2.25 9.24
C GLN A 37 -7.73 -1.16 10.25
N ALA A 38 -6.83 -0.26 9.87
CA ALA A 38 -6.39 0.86 10.69
C ALA A 38 -5.99 2.11 9.86
N HIS A 39 -6.52 2.23 8.64
CA HIS A 39 -6.18 3.27 7.69
C HIS A 39 -6.50 4.69 8.19
N TRP A 40 -7.66 4.90 8.83
CA TRP A 40 -8.15 6.24 9.19
C TRP A 40 -7.52 6.82 10.46
N VAL A 41 -6.83 5.95 11.20
CA VAL A 41 -6.58 6.09 12.62
C VAL A 41 -5.14 6.46 12.90
N LEU A 42 -4.28 5.98 12.00
CA LEU A 42 -2.90 6.35 11.94
C LEU A 42 -2.83 7.60 11.05
N GLY A 43 -2.78 8.77 11.69
CA GLY A 43 -2.31 9.97 11.00
C GLY A 43 -1.02 9.66 10.23
N THR A 44 -0.75 10.41 9.17
CA THR A 44 0.53 10.30 8.44
C THR A 44 1.64 10.24 9.49
N ASP A 45 2.49 9.20 9.41
CA ASP A 45 3.67 8.97 10.27
C ASP A 45 3.48 8.11 11.52
N LYS A 46 2.26 7.64 11.85
CA LYS A 46 2.06 6.76 13.03
C LYS A 46 2.49 5.30 12.82
N LEU A 47 2.57 4.86 11.56
CA LEU A 47 3.06 3.55 11.16
C LEU A 47 4.14 3.74 10.10
N SER A 48 5.37 3.45 10.47
CA SER A 48 6.53 3.57 9.60
C SER A 48 6.86 2.23 8.91
N HIS A 49 7.69 2.28 7.87
CA HIS A 49 8.29 1.09 7.30
C HIS A 49 9.02 0.23 8.34
N LEU A 50 9.68 0.84 9.35
CA LEU A 50 10.37 0.08 10.41
C LEU A 50 9.38 -0.78 11.21
N ASP A 51 8.17 -0.28 11.43
CA ASP A 51 7.12 -1.03 12.12
C ASP A 51 6.74 -2.29 11.33
N ILE A 52 6.69 -2.21 10.00
CA ILE A 52 6.40 -3.36 9.14
C ILE A 52 7.59 -4.34 9.13
N LEU A 53 8.80 -3.82 8.97
CA LEU A 53 10.00 -4.64 8.74
C LEU A 53 10.49 -5.36 10.00
N SER A 54 10.42 -4.71 11.16
CA SER A 54 10.92 -5.27 12.43
C SER A 54 9.98 -6.28 13.09
N SER A 55 8.74 -6.42 12.62
CA SER A 55 7.77 -7.36 13.19
C SER A 55 7.77 -8.69 12.45
N GLU A 56 8.06 -9.80 13.13
CA GLU A 56 7.74 -11.13 12.60
C GLU A 56 6.23 -11.36 12.71
N TRP A 57 5.56 -11.51 11.56
CA TRP A 57 4.11 -11.70 11.53
C TRP A 57 3.81 -13.18 11.79
N ALA A 58 3.08 -13.45 12.87
CA ALA A 58 2.53 -14.79 13.12
C ALA A 58 1.30 -15.08 12.24
N THR A 59 0.74 -14.02 11.62
CA THR A 59 -0.39 -14.13 10.71
C THR A 59 0.02 -14.93 9.47
N THR A 60 -0.78 -15.93 9.12
CA THR A 60 -0.63 -16.72 7.87
C THR A 60 -1.91 -16.72 7.04
N THR A 61 -3.01 -16.27 7.64
CA THR A 61 -4.37 -16.26 7.08
C THR A 61 -4.85 -14.87 6.71
N LEU A 62 -3.97 -13.87 6.67
CA LEU A 62 -4.37 -12.49 6.43
C LEU A 62 -4.91 -12.36 5.00
N THR A 63 -6.18 -11.97 4.90
CA THR A 63 -6.90 -11.81 3.61
C THR A 63 -7.17 -10.35 3.28
N HIS A 64 -7.21 -9.49 4.28
CA HIS A 64 -7.51 -8.07 4.12
C HIS A 64 -6.53 -7.27 4.99
N ILE A 65 -5.81 -6.35 4.37
CA ILE A 65 -5.02 -5.33 5.05
C ILE A 65 -5.42 -3.95 4.54
N ASP A 66 -5.63 -3.03 5.47
CA ASP A 66 -6.02 -1.65 5.22
C ASP A 66 -5.24 -0.75 6.17
N LEU A 67 -4.10 -0.22 5.69
CA LEU A 67 -3.10 0.48 6.49
C LEU A 67 -2.36 1.54 5.65
N LYS A 68 -2.16 2.73 6.21
CA LYS A 68 -1.21 3.72 5.69
C LYS A 68 0.17 3.48 6.30
N VAL A 69 1.16 3.20 5.45
CA VAL A 69 2.56 3.05 5.87
C VAL A 69 3.36 4.26 5.40
N HIS A 70 4.03 4.93 6.33
CA HIS A 70 5.02 5.95 6.03
C HIS A 70 6.31 5.30 5.55
N VAL A 71 6.55 5.40 4.24
CA VAL A 71 7.74 4.87 3.58
C VAL A 71 8.52 6.02 2.95
N PRO A 72 9.82 6.19 3.26
CA PRO A 72 10.65 7.19 2.64
C PRO A 72 10.58 7.09 1.12
N ARG A 73 10.30 8.22 0.48
CA ARG A 73 10.18 8.31 -0.96
C ARG A 73 10.77 9.61 -1.46
N ILE A 74 11.64 9.49 -2.45
CA ILE A 74 12.19 10.63 -3.16
C ILE A 74 11.22 10.99 -4.29
N ILE A 75 10.68 12.20 -4.19
CA ILE A 75 9.86 12.80 -5.24
C ILE A 75 10.81 13.61 -6.10
N VAL A 76 10.96 13.18 -7.35
CA VAL A 76 11.65 13.96 -8.38
C VAL A 76 10.60 14.91 -8.92
N VAL A 77 10.71 16.20 -8.58
CA VAL A 77 9.70 17.22 -8.93
C VAL A 77 10.02 17.87 -10.28
N ASP A 78 11.29 17.85 -10.71
CA ASP A 78 11.76 18.48 -11.95
C ASP A 78 12.83 17.61 -12.63
N ASP A 79 12.82 17.54 -13.96
CA ASP A 79 13.78 16.78 -14.78
C ASP A 79 15.23 17.30 -14.69
N GLU A 80 15.44 18.49 -14.08
CA GLU A 80 16.75 19.12 -13.95
C GLU A 80 17.40 18.98 -12.56
N ALA A 81 16.68 18.45 -11.56
CA ALA A 81 17.25 18.25 -10.24
C ALA A 81 18.10 16.98 -10.23
N GLU A 82 19.41 17.12 -9.94
CA GLU A 82 20.28 15.98 -9.71
C GLU A 82 19.78 15.21 -8.48
N VAL A 83 19.13 14.07 -8.74
CA VAL A 83 18.66 13.18 -7.70
C VAL A 83 19.86 12.42 -7.17
N ASP A 84 20.10 12.52 -5.86
CA ASP A 84 21.07 11.66 -5.19
C ASP A 84 20.72 10.19 -5.45
N SER A 85 21.52 9.56 -6.31
CA SER A 85 21.36 8.17 -6.75
C SER A 85 21.43 7.20 -5.58
N GLU A 86 22.26 7.48 -4.57
CA GLU A 86 22.38 6.63 -3.38
C GLU A 86 21.11 6.72 -2.53
N ALA A 87 20.61 7.93 -2.30
CA ALA A 87 19.36 8.13 -1.57
C ALA A 87 18.16 7.48 -2.30
N LEU A 88 18.10 7.58 -3.64
CA LEU A 88 17.06 6.96 -4.45
C LEU A 88 17.10 5.44 -4.34
N GLN A 89 18.30 4.85 -4.45
CA GLN A 89 18.48 3.42 -4.33
C GLN A 89 18.12 2.92 -2.92
N SER A 90 18.51 3.67 -1.87
CA SER A 90 18.14 3.39 -0.49
C SER A 90 16.62 3.40 -0.29
N SER A 91 15.93 4.42 -0.82
CA SER A 91 14.46 4.50 -0.79
C SER A 91 13.82 3.27 -1.47
N ARG A 92 14.24 2.92 -2.68
CA ARG A 92 13.74 1.74 -3.42
C ARG A 92 14.01 0.43 -2.66
N ASN A 93 15.15 0.30 -1.99
CA ASN A 93 15.45 -0.88 -1.18
C ASN A 93 14.50 -1.01 0.02
N ILE A 94 14.12 0.09 0.67
CA ILE A 94 13.14 0.07 1.76
C ILE A 94 11.75 -0.29 1.22
N GLN A 95 11.33 0.34 0.12
CA GLN A 95 10.06 0.07 -0.57
C GLN A 95 9.92 -1.42 -0.90
N ARG A 96 10.94 -2.00 -1.54
CA ARG A 96 10.97 -3.42 -1.92
C ARG A 96 10.87 -4.34 -0.71
N GLN A 97 11.54 -4.01 0.40
CA GLN A 97 11.44 -4.82 1.62
C GLN A 97 10.03 -4.80 2.23
N VAL A 98 9.36 -3.64 2.23
CA VAL A 98 7.98 -3.53 2.74
C VAL A 98 7.02 -4.31 1.84
N LEU A 99 7.14 -4.15 0.51
CA LEU A 99 6.35 -4.90 -0.47
C LEU A 99 6.60 -6.41 -0.35
N ARG A 100 7.85 -6.85 -0.18
CA ARG A 100 8.19 -8.25 0.08
C ARG A 100 7.50 -8.79 1.33
N ARG A 101 7.47 -8.01 2.42
CA ARG A 101 6.79 -8.43 3.65
C ARG A 101 5.28 -8.63 3.42
N LEU A 102 4.65 -7.73 2.65
CA LEU A 102 3.25 -7.89 2.22
C LEU A 102 3.07 -9.11 1.29
N GLY A 103 3.98 -9.30 0.34
CA GLY A 103 3.96 -10.40 -0.64
C GLY A 103 4.12 -11.79 -0.02
N GLN A 104 4.71 -11.90 1.18
CA GLN A 104 4.80 -13.16 1.94
C GLN A 104 3.43 -13.68 2.39
N GLN A 105 2.43 -12.81 2.52
CA GLN A 105 1.08 -13.13 2.96
C GLN A 105 0.19 -13.50 1.76
N THR A 106 0.44 -14.68 1.19
CA THR A 106 -0.20 -15.15 -0.08
C THR A 106 -1.73 -15.32 -0.05
N HIS A 107 -2.34 -15.17 1.12
CA HIS A 107 -3.80 -15.20 1.30
C HIS A 107 -4.49 -13.87 1.06
N HIS A 108 -3.74 -12.79 0.81
CA HIS A 108 -4.32 -11.47 0.54
C HIS A 108 -5.31 -11.51 -0.62
N ARG A 109 -6.49 -10.93 -0.36
CA ARG A 109 -7.56 -10.65 -1.31
C ARG A 109 -7.76 -9.15 -1.48
N ARG A 110 -7.49 -8.37 -0.44
CA ARG A 110 -7.64 -6.91 -0.44
C ARG A 110 -6.40 -6.30 0.20
N ILE A 111 -5.73 -5.42 -0.53
CA ILE A 111 -4.65 -4.57 -0.03
C ILE A 111 -5.10 -3.13 -0.26
N ILE A 112 -5.32 -2.41 0.82
CA ILE A 112 -5.63 -1.00 0.83
C ILE A 112 -4.45 -0.32 1.52
N VAL A 113 -3.67 0.41 0.73
CA VAL A 113 -2.51 1.19 1.22
C VAL A 113 -2.59 2.65 0.80
N GLY A 114 -3.49 2.95 -0.14
CA GLY A 114 -4.05 4.27 -0.34
C GLY A 114 -5.10 4.59 0.72
N GLY A 115 -5.77 5.72 0.55
CA GLY A 115 -6.68 6.19 1.57
C GLY A 115 -6.93 7.67 1.56
N MET A 116 -8.21 8.08 1.63
CA MET A 116 -8.56 9.48 1.92
C MET A 116 -7.80 9.94 3.17
N ALA A 117 -6.83 10.85 2.99
CA ALA A 117 -6.26 11.61 4.08
C ALA A 117 -7.07 12.90 4.18
N SER A 118 -8.29 12.83 4.74
CA SER A 118 -8.89 14.05 5.27
C SER A 118 -8.09 14.40 6.50
N ASN A 119 -7.31 15.49 6.46
CA ASN A 119 -6.74 16.01 7.68
C ASN A 119 -7.92 16.49 8.56
N PRO A 120 -8.16 15.89 9.74
CA PRO A 120 -9.34 16.22 10.56
C PRO A 120 -9.40 17.69 10.97
N GLY A 121 -8.25 18.37 11.00
CA GLY A 121 -8.16 19.79 11.34
C GLY A 121 -8.42 20.76 10.20
N THR A 122 -8.31 20.32 8.93
CA THR A 122 -8.40 21.22 7.77
C THR A 122 -9.47 20.83 6.76
N ASN A 123 -10.04 19.62 6.84
CA ASN A 123 -10.90 19.03 5.80
C ASN A 123 -10.29 19.04 4.38
N VAL A 124 -8.98 19.27 4.26
CA VAL A 124 -8.28 19.21 2.98
C VAL A 124 -7.95 17.74 2.70
N LEU A 125 -8.36 17.28 1.52
CA LEU A 125 -7.93 15.99 0.97
C LEU A 125 -6.45 16.07 0.61
N GLY A 126 -5.62 15.33 1.35
CA GLY A 126 -4.18 15.24 1.10
C GLY A 126 -3.81 14.11 0.15
N ILE A 127 -2.73 14.31 -0.61
CA ILE A 127 -2.02 13.23 -1.32
C ILE A 127 -0.95 12.67 -0.39
N GLN A 128 -0.89 11.35 -0.22
CA GLN A 128 0.19 10.70 0.50
C GLN A 128 1.48 10.73 -0.34
N SER A 129 2.46 11.52 0.10
CA SER A 129 3.77 11.68 -0.55
C SER A 129 4.79 10.63 -0.11
N HIS A 130 4.81 10.33 1.18
CA HIS A 130 5.70 9.32 1.81
C HIS A 130 4.96 7.98 1.96
N CYS A 131 4.62 7.39 0.83
CA CYS A 131 3.85 6.15 0.73
C CYS A 131 4.61 5.06 -0.01
N LEU A 132 4.00 3.87 -0.07
CA LEU A 132 4.46 2.82 -0.96
C LEU A 132 4.42 3.28 -2.42
N GLU A 133 5.42 2.91 -3.18
CA GLU A 133 5.46 3.14 -4.63
C GLU A 133 5.09 1.86 -5.37
N MET A 134 4.08 1.96 -6.23
CA MET A 134 3.51 0.83 -6.97
C MET A 134 4.13 0.75 -8.37
N THR A 135 5.47 0.73 -8.41
CA THR A 135 6.27 0.55 -9.63
C THR A 135 7.15 -0.68 -9.53
N LEU A 136 7.55 -1.24 -10.68
CA LEU A 136 8.45 -2.39 -10.71
C LEU A 136 9.82 -2.06 -10.10
N GLU A 137 10.32 -0.85 -10.35
CA GLU A 137 11.59 -0.38 -9.78
C GLU A 137 11.58 -0.34 -8.24
N ALA A 138 10.43 0.00 -7.66
CA ALA A 138 10.22 0.04 -6.22
C ALA A 138 9.93 -1.34 -5.59
N GLY A 139 9.72 -2.38 -6.41
CA GLY A 139 9.51 -3.74 -5.95
C GLY A 139 8.06 -4.22 -6.01
N LEU A 140 7.21 -3.66 -6.87
CA LEU A 140 5.85 -4.17 -7.11
C LEU A 140 5.85 -5.67 -7.41
N ASP A 141 6.90 -6.16 -8.07
CA ASP A 141 7.10 -7.56 -8.44
C ASP A 141 7.18 -8.52 -7.24
N GLU A 142 7.56 -8.02 -6.06
CA GLU A 142 7.56 -8.78 -4.80
C GLU A 142 6.14 -9.23 -4.40
N LEU A 143 5.11 -8.56 -4.90
CA LEU A 143 3.72 -8.94 -4.70
C LEU A 143 3.27 -10.07 -5.64
N GLY A 144 4.08 -10.52 -6.60
CA GLY A 144 3.69 -11.46 -7.66
C GLY A 144 3.14 -12.81 -7.17
N ARG A 145 3.37 -13.17 -5.90
CA ARG A 145 2.82 -14.38 -5.26
C ARG A 145 1.37 -14.24 -4.79
N LEU A 146 0.81 -13.03 -4.79
CA LEU A 146 -0.55 -12.74 -4.33
C LEU A 146 -1.62 -13.14 -5.36
N LYS A 147 -1.66 -14.41 -5.76
CA LYS A 147 -2.58 -14.94 -6.78
C LYS A 147 -4.07 -14.91 -6.39
N LYS A 148 -4.36 -14.55 -5.13
CA LYS A 148 -5.71 -14.39 -4.58
C LYS A 148 -6.13 -12.91 -4.46
N LEU A 149 -5.25 -11.97 -4.82
CA LEU A 149 -5.53 -10.53 -4.75
C LEU A 149 -6.68 -10.20 -5.70
N LYS A 150 -7.70 -9.53 -5.17
CA LYS A 150 -8.90 -9.07 -5.88
C LYS A 150 -8.98 -7.56 -5.96
N LEU A 151 -8.46 -6.87 -4.95
CA LEU A 151 -8.54 -5.43 -4.84
C LEU A 151 -7.18 -4.89 -4.40
N LEU A 152 -6.62 -4.02 -5.21
CA LEU A 152 -5.48 -3.17 -4.87
C LEU A 152 -5.96 -1.73 -4.84
N ASP A 153 -5.91 -1.10 -3.68
CA ASP A 153 -6.34 0.28 -3.53
C ASP A 153 -5.16 1.19 -3.19
N ILE A 154 -4.89 2.07 -4.15
CA ILE A 154 -3.79 3.04 -4.18
C ILE A 154 -4.33 4.47 -4.32
N HIS A 155 -5.61 4.69 -4.01
CA HIS A 155 -6.23 6.02 -4.08
C HIS A 155 -5.53 7.03 -3.16
N HIS A 156 -5.47 8.29 -3.60
CA HIS A 156 -4.83 9.41 -2.90
C HIS A 156 -3.34 9.19 -2.54
N MET A 157 -2.67 8.25 -3.19
CA MET A 157 -1.21 8.15 -3.15
C MET A 157 -0.62 8.93 -4.32
N ASN A 158 0.59 9.46 -4.16
CA ASN A 158 1.33 10.08 -5.26
C ASN A 158 1.87 9.02 -6.23
N VAL A 159 1.03 8.23 -6.90
CA VAL A 159 1.49 7.07 -7.68
C VAL A 159 2.18 7.45 -8.98
N ARG A 160 3.16 6.64 -9.39
CA ARG A 160 3.87 6.72 -10.69
C ARG A 160 3.68 5.44 -11.51
N THR A 161 2.50 4.84 -11.41
CA THR A 161 2.17 3.59 -12.11
C THR A 161 2.04 3.87 -13.60
N GLY A 162 2.93 3.30 -14.41
CA GLY A 162 2.91 3.40 -15.87
C GLY A 162 2.30 2.17 -16.53
N VAL A 163 2.30 2.15 -17.87
CA VAL A 163 1.86 1.00 -18.66
C VAL A 163 2.58 -0.31 -18.29
N PRO A 164 3.92 -0.34 -18.10
CA PRO A 164 4.62 -1.58 -17.73
C PRO A 164 4.12 -2.22 -16.43
N GLU A 165 3.77 -1.40 -15.44
CA GLU A 165 3.16 -1.88 -14.20
C GLU A 165 1.79 -2.52 -14.44
N LEU A 166 0.95 -1.91 -15.29
CA LEU A 166 -0.39 -2.44 -15.57
C LEU A 166 -0.33 -3.78 -16.29
N GLU A 167 0.52 -3.89 -17.31
CA GLU A 167 0.77 -5.15 -18.02
C GLU A 167 1.25 -6.24 -17.07
N TRP A 168 2.20 -5.88 -16.19
CA TRP A 168 2.70 -6.80 -15.18
C TRP A 168 1.60 -7.24 -14.21
N MET A 169 0.74 -6.32 -13.74
CA MET A 169 -0.38 -6.64 -12.84
C MET A 169 -1.37 -7.60 -13.50
N VAL A 170 -1.75 -7.37 -14.77
CA VAL A 170 -2.64 -8.28 -15.52
C VAL A 170 -2.03 -9.67 -15.63
N ALA A 171 -0.74 -9.77 -15.97
CA ALA A 171 -0.06 -11.06 -16.10
C ALA A 171 0.09 -11.80 -14.76
N ASN A 172 0.26 -11.07 -13.64
CA ASN A 172 0.65 -11.68 -12.37
C ASN A 172 -0.48 -11.80 -11.36
N PHE A 173 -1.56 -11.02 -11.46
CA PHE A 173 -2.71 -11.05 -10.55
C PHE A 173 -3.96 -11.58 -11.26
N PRO A 174 -4.06 -12.91 -11.48
CA PRO A 174 -5.14 -13.52 -12.28
C PRO A 174 -6.54 -13.40 -11.66
N LYS A 175 -6.65 -12.87 -10.43
CA LYS A 175 -7.91 -12.65 -9.73
C LYS A 175 -8.15 -11.19 -9.40
N LEU A 176 -7.32 -10.28 -9.91
CA LEU A 176 -7.49 -8.85 -9.66
C LEU A 176 -8.76 -8.39 -10.37
N GLN A 177 -9.67 -7.81 -9.59
CA GLN A 177 -10.98 -7.35 -10.02
C GLN A 177 -11.13 -5.83 -9.88
N MET A 178 -10.19 -5.15 -9.22
CA MET A 178 -10.26 -3.69 -9.06
C MET A 178 -8.88 -3.13 -8.71
N VAL A 179 -8.50 -2.05 -9.39
CA VAL A 179 -7.38 -1.18 -9.02
C VAL A 179 -7.92 0.23 -8.83
N THR A 180 -8.10 0.63 -7.57
CA THR A 180 -8.60 1.97 -7.24
C THR A 180 -7.43 2.94 -7.16
N GLY A 181 -7.59 4.15 -7.70
CA GLY A 181 -6.53 5.17 -7.73
C GLY A 181 -5.81 5.32 -9.08
N LEU A 182 -6.41 4.86 -10.18
CA LEU A 182 -5.92 5.15 -11.53
C LEU A 182 -6.74 6.26 -12.24
N LYS A 183 -8.08 6.20 -12.14
CA LYS A 183 -8.99 7.13 -12.87
C LYS A 183 -9.44 8.36 -12.05
N ASN A 184 -9.45 8.26 -10.72
CA ASN A 184 -9.98 9.28 -9.79
C ASN A 184 -8.91 9.76 -8.81
N CYS A 185 -7.68 9.95 -9.28
CA CYS A 185 -6.60 10.46 -8.45
C CYS A 185 -6.47 11.97 -8.53
N LEU A 186 -6.09 12.58 -7.41
CA LEU A 186 -5.81 14.02 -7.31
C LEU A 186 -4.69 14.46 -8.28
N ARG A 187 -3.79 13.52 -8.61
CA ARG A 187 -2.82 13.66 -9.70
C ARG A 187 -3.22 12.67 -10.81
N PRO A 188 -3.54 13.14 -12.02
CA PRO A 188 -3.86 12.25 -13.13
C PRO A 188 -2.64 11.39 -13.48
N VAL A 189 -2.91 10.16 -13.93
CA VAL A 189 -1.90 9.30 -14.56
C VAL A 189 -1.56 9.83 -15.96
N GLY A 190 -0.47 9.34 -16.55
CA GLY A 190 -0.07 9.72 -17.91
C GLY A 190 -1.15 9.38 -18.96
N GLU A 191 -1.14 10.10 -20.09
CA GLU A 191 -2.07 9.87 -21.20
C GLU A 191 -1.95 8.45 -21.76
N ASP A 192 -0.73 7.90 -21.80
CA ASP A 192 -0.42 6.52 -22.18
C ASP A 192 -1.14 5.49 -21.30
N VAL A 193 -1.21 5.73 -19.99
CA VAL A 193 -1.93 4.88 -19.04
C VAL A 193 -3.44 4.95 -19.29
N LEU A 194 -3.99 6.14 -19.55
CA LEU A 194 -5.41 6.31 -19.85
C LEU A 194 -5.79 5.61 -21.16
N GLU A 195 -4.99 5.79 -22.21
CA GLU A 195 -5.16 5.11 -23.50
C GLU A 195 -5.09 3.59 -23.33
N TRP A 196 -4.09 3.09 -22.60
CA TRP A 196 -3.94 1.67 -22.34
C TRP A 196 -5.18 1.09 -21.62
N LEU A 197 -5.70 1.77 -20.59
CA LEU A 197 -6.90 1.36 -19.86
C LEU A 197 -8.15 1.36 -20.76
N GLN A 198 -8.25 2.30 -21.70
CA GLN A 198 -9.35 2.37 -22.65
C GLN A 198 -9.30 1.23 -23.68
N VAL A 199 -8.11 0.88 -24.16
CA VAL A 199 -7.89 -0.16 -25.17
C VAL A 199 -8.03 -1.56 -24.58
N HIS A 200 -7.40 -1.83 -23.44
CA HIS A 200 -7.30 -3.18 -22.90
C HIS A 200 -8.48 -3.56 -22.02
N GLN A 201 -9.18 -2.58 -21.44
CA GLN A 201 -10.33 -2.77 -20.55
C GLN A 201 -10.12 -3.98 -19.64
N PRO A 202 -9.08 -3.97 -18.78
CA PRO A 202 -8.88 -5.07 -17.85
C PRO A 202 -10.16 -5.26 -17.05
N ASP A 203 -10.45 -6.50 -16.64
CA ASP A 203 -11.62 -6.89 -15.84
C ASP A 203 -11.52 -6.36 -14.40
N TRP A 204 -11.31 -5.04 -14.30
CA TRP A 204 -11.17 -4.24 -13.11
C TRP A 204 -12.38 -3.29 -13.06
N ASP A 205 -13.30 -3.57 -12.15
CA ASP A 205 -14.50 -2.76 -11.89
C ASP A 205 -14.14 -1.34 -11.40
#